data_AF-A0AAD2FHZ3-F1
#
_entry.id   AF-A0AAD2FHZ3-F1
#
_cell.length_a   1.000
_cell.length_b   1.000
_cell.length_c   1.000
_cell.angle_alpha   90.00
_cell.angle_beta   90.00
_cell.angle_gamma   90.00
#
_symmetry.space_group_name_H-M   'P 1'
#
loop_
_entity.id
_entity.type
_entity.pdbx_description
1 polymer ?
#
loop_
_entity_poly.entity_id
_entity_poly.type
_entity_poly.pdbx_seq_one_letter_code
_entity_poly.pdbx_strand_id
1 'polypeptide(L)'
;MHDDKPDDISKTGISFHWDKDEDLRLMAGGNLYLHPHISTVTYMTGLGSPTLIANSRINPLSGEWMVPGEEGSEEKQVEGLVSWPTQGKHMSFDGRYLHAALPALMQPGEFEKQIHFEDSKDPKEQKLLKRRHRRVTFLVNIWLNYTPFNVEPFPDTMVDKLSGLKVSERKSLEFQPEGSVPTTSISTNRTKVMDLKDNKTIEEKPTEFTWPMGDCDSQERIRMSLPLETIRSQANRGGNVRIHWDTNADSCFSLHKGPLEAKKRSQEDENADESVKRSRKS
;
A
#
# COMPACT_ATOMS: atom_id res chain seq x y z
N MET A 1 -30.25 -10.61 -10.40
CA MET A 1 -29.49 -9.35 -10.54
C MET A 1 -28.68 -9.21 -9.27
N HIS A 2 -27.41 -9.62 -9.32
CA HIS A 2 -26.49 -9.41 -8.20
C HIS A 2 -26.14 -7.92 -8.19
N ASP A 3 -26.47 -7.26 -7.08
CA ASP A 3 -25.95 -5.94 -6.75
C ASP A 3 -24.46 -6.12 -6.38
N ASP A 4 -23.61 -6.14 -7.40
CA ASP A 4 -22.20 -5.82 -7.21
C ASP A 4 -22.16 -4.33 -6.86
N LYS A 5 -22.17 -4.02 -5.56
CA LYS A 5 -21.68 -2.72 -5.11
C LYS A 5 -20.18 -2.75 -5.37
N PRO A 6 -19.63 -1.98 -6.32
CA PRO A 6 -18.19 -1.83 -6.39
C PRO A 6 -17.80 -1.16 -5.08
N ASP A 7 -17.11 -1.90 -4.21
CA ASP A 7 -16.31 -1.27 -3.17
C ASP A 7 -15.49 -0.21 -3.88
N ASP A 8 -15.79 1.04 -3.55
CA ASP A 8 -15.30 2.16 -4.32
C ASP A 8 -13.80 2.28 -4.02
N ILE A 9 -12.97 1.58 -4.79
CA ILE A 9 -11.50 1.66 -4.76
C ILE A 9 -11.07 3.13 -4.86
N SER A 10 -11.91 3.99 -5.47
CA SER A 10 -11.67 5.43 -5.51
C SER A 10 -11.74 6.11 -4.14
N LYS A 11 -12.35 5.50 -3.12
CA LYS A 11 -12.49 5.98 -1.73
C LYS A 11 -11.51 5.35 -0.74
N THR A 12 -11.16 4.07 -0.89
CA THR A 12 -10.33 3.35 0.08
C THR A 12 -8.89 3.13 -0.38
N GLY A 13 -8.61 3.35 -1.67
CA GLY A 13 -7.31 3.05 -2.27
C GLY A 13 -7.17 1.56 -2.62
N ILE A 14 -5.95 1.16 -2.99
CA ILE A 14 -5.63 -0.25 -3.24
C ILE A 14 -5.15 -0.83 -1.91
N SER A 15 -5.86 -1.84 -1.40
CA SER A 15 -5.50 -2.53 -0.15
C SER A 15 -4.18 -3.29 -0.30
N PHE A 16 -3.65 -3.74 0.83
CA PHE A 16 -2.43 -4.54 0.83
C PHE A 16 -2.67 -5.89 0.16
N HIS A 17 -1.85 -6.19 -0.85
CA HIS A 17 -1.91 -7.43 -1.61
C HIS A 17 -0.53 -7.82 -2.15
N TRP A 18 -0.43 -9.08 -2.56
CA TRP A 18 0.65 -9.57 -3.41
C TRP A 18 0.09 -9.76 -4.81
N ASP A 19 0.84 -9.27 -5.80
CA ASP A 19 0.59 -9.59 -7.21
C ASP A 19 0.80 -11.08 -7.42
N LYS A 20 -0.17 -11.74 -8.04
CA LYS A 20 -0.10 -13.19 -8.22
C LYS A 20 -0.88 -13.61 -9.46
N ASP A 21 -0.65 -14.85 -9.87
CA ASP A 21 -1.53 -15.51 -10.81
C ASP A 21 -2.85 -15.87 -10.11
N GLU A 22 -3.86 -15.02 -10.28
CA GLU A 22 -5.16 -15.18 -9.61
C GLU A 22 -5.89 -16.44 -10.07
N ASP A 23 -5.87 -16.73 -11.37
CA ASP A 23 -6.60 -17.87 -11.94
C ASP A 23 -5.97 -19.19 -11.51
N LEU A 24 -4.64 -19.30 -11.55
CA LEU A 24 -3.96 -20.48 -11.05
C LEU A 24 -4.20 -20.66 -9.55
N ARG A 25 -4.13 -19.59 -8.76
CA ARG A 25 -4.40 -19.65 -7.33
C ARG A 25 -5.79 -20.20 -7.04
N LEU A 26 -6.81 -19.71 -7.75
CA LEU A 26 -8.20 -20.16 -7.59
C LEU A 26 -8.34 -21.65 -7.97
N MET A 27 -7.79 -22.06 -9.11
CA MET A 27 -7.84 -23.46 -9.56
C MET A 27 -7.11 -24.43 -8.63
N ALA A 28 -6.03 -23.98 -7.99
CA ALA A 28 -5.25 -24.79 -7.06
C ALA A 28 -5.82 -24.83 -5.62
N GLY A 29 -7.00 -24.25 -5.39
CA GLY A 29 -7.65 -24.27 -4.06
C GLY A 29 -7.22 -23.14 -3.13
N GLY A 30 -6.59 -22.08 -3.66
CA GLY A 30 -6.36 -20.81 -2.97
C GLY A 30 -5.01 -20.65 -2.24
N ASN A 31 -4.22 -21.71 -2.13
CA ASN A 31 -2.95 -21.74 -1.39
C ASN A 31 -1.69 -21.62 -2.26
N LEU A 32 -1.81 -21.76 -3.58
CA LEU A 32 -0.70 -21.62 -4.52
C LEU A 32 -0.50 -20.15 -4.89
N TYR A 33 0.71 -19.63 -4.67
CA TYR A 33 1.08 -18.26 -5.00
C TYR A 33 2.27 -18.25 -5.95
N LEU A 34 2.02 -17.95 -7.22
CA LEU A 34 3.06 -17.61 -8.19
C LEU A 34 3.06 -16.11 -8.41
N HIS A 35 4.24 -15.50 -8.33
CA HIS A 35 4.43 -14.05 -8.39
C HIS A 35 5.24 -13.64 -9.61
N PRO A 36 5.05 -12.42 -10.13
CA PRO A 36 5.98 -11.86 -11.08
C PRO A 36 7.39 -11.74 -10.46
N HIS A 37 8.40 -11.75 -11.31
CA HIS A 37 9.78 -11.50 -10.86
C HIS A 37 9.98 -10.02 -10.52
N ILE A 38 9.37 -9.15 -11.32
CA ILE A 38 9.41 -7.70 -11.13
C ILE A 38 7.99 -7.15 -11.26
N SER A 39 7.56 -6.38 -10.27
CA SER A 39 6.37 -5.54 -10.36
C SER A 39 6.81 -4.08 -10.50
N THR A 40 5.97 -3.26 -11.13
CA THR A 40 6.29 -1.85 -11.38
C THR A 40 5.12 -0.92 -11.06
N VAL A 41 5.43 0.32 -10.73
CA VAL A 41 4.46 1.43 -10.67
C VAL A 41 5.01 2.62 -11.44
N THR A 42 4.26 3.05 -12.45
CA THR A 42 4.53 4.31 -13.17
C THR A 42 3.42 5.30 -12.85
N TYR A 43 3.76 6.46 -12.31
CA TYR A 43 2.79 7.51 -12.03
C TYR A 43 2.53 8.35 -13.27
N MET A 44 1.31 8.28 -13.80
CA MET A 44 0.86 9.09 -14.94
C MET A 44 0.38 10.48 -14.51
N THR A 45 0.10 10.64 -13.21
CA THR A 45 -0.31 11.88 -12.55
C THR A 45 0.48 12.08 -11.25
N GLY A 46 0.74 13.33 -10.86
CA GLY A 46 1.46 13.68 -9.63
C GLY A 46 0.57 13.89 -8.39
N LEU A 47 -0.62 13.29 -8.35
CA LEU A 47 -1.62 13.49 -7.29
C LEU A 47 -2.12 12.16 -6.71
N GLY A 48 -2.56 12.20 -5.46
CA GLY A 48 -3.11 11.06 -4.72
C GLY A 48 -2.15 10.36 -3.78
N SER A 49 -2.59 9.19 -3.33
CA SER A 49 -1.90 8.41 -2.31
C SER A 49 -0.54 7.89 -2.78
N PRO A 50 0.45 7.80 -1.86
CA PRO A 50 1.72 7.15 -2.16
C PRO A 50 1.51 5.64 -2.26
N THR A 51 2.45 4.98 -2.95
CA THR A 51 2.56 3.51 -2.91
C THR A 51 3.48 3.13 -1.76
N LEU A 52 3.08 2.17 -0.94
CA LEU A 52 3.92 1.55 0.08
C LEU A 52 4.21 0.10 -0.32
N ILE A 53 5.48 -0.27 -0.34
CA ILE A 53 5.96 -1.65 -0.57
C ILE A 53 6.67 -2.12 0.69
N ALA A 54 6.47 -3.37 1.10
CA ALA A 54 7.18 -4.02 2.20
C ALA A 54 7.72 -5.38 1.73
N ASN A 55 8.92 -5.76 2.18
CA ASN A 55 9.58 -7.02 1.81
C ASN A 55 8.96 -8.28 2.46
N SER A 56 7.75 -8.20 3.01
CA SER A 56 6.98 -9.39 3.43
C SER A 56 6.49 -10.17 2.21
N ARG A 57 6.66 -11.48 2.25
CA ARG A 57 6.35 -12.40 1.15
C ARG A 57 5.34 -13.44 1.61
N ILE A 58 4.96 -14.31 0.68
CA ILE A 58 4.17 -15.50 0.95
C ILE A 58 4.89 -16.72 0.39
N ASN A 59 4.79 -17.83 1.11
CA ASN A 59 5.34 -19.10 0.66
C ASN A 59 4.52 -19.59 -0.54
N PRO A 60 5.15 -19.85 -1.71
CA PRO A 60 4.44 -20.22 -2.92
C PRO A 60 3.56 -21.46 -2.80
N LEU A 61 3.95 -22.43 -1.97
CA LEU A 61 3.30 -23.74 -1.90
C LEU A 61 2.33 -23.85 -0.73
N SER A 62 2.66 -23.27 0.42
CA SER A 62 1.82 -23.36 1.61
C SER A 62 0.84 -22.20 1.76
N GLY A 63 1.09 -21.05 1.13
CA GLY A 63 0.32 -19.83 1.37
C GLY A 63 0.58 -19.20 2.74
N GLU A 64 1.60 -19.66 3.47
CA GLU A 64 2.01 -19.06 4.74
C GLU A 64 2.80 -17.77 4.53
N TRP A 65 2.54 -16.78 5.38
CA TRP A 65 3.25 -15.51 5.30
C TRP A 65 4.69 -15.68 5.74
N MET A 66 5.59 -15.00 5.04
CA MET A 66 7.01 -14.97 5.31
C MET A 66 7.37 -13.53 5.68
N VAL A 67 7.37 -13.23 6.98
CA VAL A 67 7.71 -11.90 7.49
C VAL A 67 9.18 -11.89 7.93
N PRO A 68 10.00 -10.96 7.42
CA PRO A 68 11.37 -10.77 7.89
C PRO A 68 11.46 -10.53 9.40
N GLY A 69 12.47 -11.11 10.04
CA GLY A 69 12.70 -11.01 11.49
C GLY A 69 11.91 -12.01 12.34
N GLU A 70 10.99 -12.79 11.77
CA GLU A 70 10.38 -13.94 12.47
C GLU A 70 11.35 -15.13 12.54
N GLU A 71 11.10 -16.03 13.51
CA GLU A 71 11.92 -17.23 13.71
C GLU A 71 11.96 -18.09 12.44
N GLY A 72 13.17 -18.39 11.96
CA GLY A 72 13.37 -19.15 10.71
C GLY A 72 13.42 -18.29 9.43
N SER A 73 13.28 -16.97 9.52
CA SER A 73 13.47 -16.07 8.37
C SER A 73 14.95 -15.82 8.06
N GLU A 74 15.32 -15.87 6.77
CA GLU A 74 16.66 -15.48 6.31
C GLU A 74 16.91 -13.97 6.43
N GLU A 75 15.85 -13.18 6.23
CA GLU A 75 15.89 -11.73 6.33
C GLU A 75 15.66 -11.30 7.77
N LYS A 76 16.58 -10.50 8.31
CA LYS A 76 16.57 -10.11 9.73
C LYS A 76 15.62 -8.97 10.06
N GLN A 77 15.20 -8.21 9.05
CA GLN A 77 14.50 -6.95 9.24
C GLN A 77 13.44 -6.72 8.17
N VAL A 78 12.28 -6.20 8.58
CA VAL A 78 11.27 -5.71 7.64
C VAL A 78 11.72 -4.36 7.10
N GLU A 79 11.76 -4.26 5.79
CA GLU A 79 12.08 -3.05 5.03
C GLU A 79 10.89 -2.65 4.17
N GLY A 80 10.70 -1.34 4.01
CA GLY A 80 9.66 -0.80 3.17
C GLY A 80 10.05 0.46 2.44
N LEU A 81 9.31 0.75 1.39
CA LEU A 81 9.47 1.94 0.56
C LEU A 81 8.12 2.62 0.40
N VAL A 82 8.01 3.86 0.86
CA VAL A 82 6.91 4.76 0.53
C VAL A 82 7.37 5.66 -0.61
N SER A 83 6.62 5.68 -1.70
CA SER A 83 6.92 6.47 -2.89
C SER A 83 5.73 7.38 -3.20
N TRP A 84 5.95 8.69 -3.16
CA TRP A 84 4.95 9.67 -3.53
C TRP A 84 4.84 9.81 -5.05
N PRO A 85 3.62 10.07 -5.59
CA PRO A 85 3.41 10.23 -7.01
C PRO A 85 4.11 11.48 -7.54
N THR A 86 4.75 11.33 -8.70
CA THR A 86 5.18 12.44 -9.55
C THR A 86 5.03 11.97 -10.98
N GLN A 87 4.43 12.78 -11.85
CA GLN A 87 4.21 12.39 -13.23
C GLN A 87 5.53 11.96 -13.89
N GLY A 88 5.55 10.78 -14.51
CA GLY A 88 6.74 10.20 -15.14
C GLY A 88 7.65 9.41 -14.19
N LYS A 89 7.43 9.49 -12.87
CA LYS A 89 8.18 8.68 -11.91
C LYS A 89 7.82 7.21 -12.07
N HIS A 90 8.85 6.38 -12.17
CA HIS A 90 8.76 4.93 -12.32
C HIS A 90 9.51 4.26 -11.17
N MET A 91 8.96 3.15 -10.68
CA MET A 91 9.58 2.31 -9.66
C MET A 91 9.36 0.84 -10.03
N SER A 92 10.40 0.04 -9.84
CA SER A 92 10.39 -1.41 -9.98
C SER A 92 10.82 -2.05 -8.66
N PHE A 93 10.22 -3.19 -8.33
CA PHE A 93 10.51 -3.92 -7.09
C PHE A 93 10.30 -5.41 -7.31
N ASP A 94 10.79 -6.22 -6.37
CA ASP A 94 10.57 -7.66 -6.35
C ASP A 94 9.07 -7.96 -6.32
N GLY A 95 8.57 -8.66 -7.34
CA GLY A 95 7.13 -8.90 -7.50
C GLY A 95 6.48 -9.75 -6.40
N ARG A 96 7.30 -10.34 -5.50
CA ARG A 96 6.85 -11.07 -4.30
C ARG A 96 6.54 -10.16 -3.11
N TYR A 97 6.78 -8.85 -3.22
CA TYR A 97 6.65 -7.94 -2.09
C TYR A 97 5.20 -7.48 -1.88
N LEU A 98 4.81 -7.40 -0.61
CA LEU A 98 3.51 -6.91 -0.19
C LEU A 98 3.40 -5.40 -0.44
N HIS A 99 2.33 -4.93 -1.07
CA HIS A 99 2.21 -3.51 -1.39
C HIS A 99 0.77 -2.99 -1.45
N ALA A 100 0.63 -1.67 -1.33
CA ALA A 100 -0.65 -0.96 -1.30
C ALA A 100 -0.52 0.48 -1.80
N ALA A 101 -1.65 1.11 -2.11
CA ALA A 101 -1.75 2.57 -2.28
C ALA A 101 -2.60 3.14 -1.13
N LEU A 102 -2.00 3.94 -0.26
CA LEU A 102 -2.56 4.23 1.08
C LEU A 102 -2.99 5.70 1.25
N PRO A 103 -4.29 6.04 1.06
CA PRO A 103 -4.79 7.40 1.32
C PRO A 103 -4.56 7.89 2.74
N ALA A 104 -4.52 6.99 3.73
CA ALA A 104 -4.25 7.32 5.12
C ALA A 104 -2.90 8.03 5.36
N LEU A 105 -1.95 7.91 4.43
CA LEU A 105 -0.66 8.60 4.50
C LEU A 105 -0.72 10.05 3.98
N MET A 106 -1.76 10.40 3.22
CA MET A 106 -1.99 11.77 2.75
C MET A 106 -2.19 12.73 3.93
N GLN A 107 -1.93 14.01 3.70
CA GLN A 107 -2.28 15.05 4.66
C GLN A 107 -3.80 15.07 4.86
N PRO A 108 -4.30 15.33 6.09
CA PRO A 108 -5.73 15.42 6.34
C PRO A 108 -6.40 16.41 5.39
N GLY A 109 -7.50 15.99 4.75
CA GLY A 109 -8.26 16.82 3.81
C GLY A 109 -7.74 16.80 2.36
N GLU A 110 -6.52 16.31 2.08
CA GLU A 110 -5.99 16.31 0.70
C GLU A 110 -6.70 15.32 -0.20
N PHE A 111 -7.11 14.17 0.36
CA PHE A 111 -7.91 13.20 -0.38
C PHE A 111 -9.27 13.81 -0.76
N GLU A 112 -9.95 14.47 0.20
CA GLU A 112 -11.23 15.13 0.00
C GLU A 112 -11.12 16.27 -1.01
N LYS A 113 -10.09 17.13 -0.91
CA LYS A 113 -9.81 18.19 -1.87
C LYS A 113 -9.54 17.65 -3.28
N GLN A 114 -8.90 16.49 -3.37
CA GLN A 114 -8.66 15.87 -4.67
C GLN A 114 -9.98 15.44 -5.31
N ILE A 115 -10.86 14.76 -4.57
CA ILE A 115 -12.11 14.24 -5.14
C ILE A 115 -13.22 15.28 -5.25
N HIS A 116 -13.10 16.42 -4.55
CA HIS A 116 -14.06 17.51 -4.55
C HIS A 116 -13.55 18.70 -5.37
N PHE A 117 -14.14 18.91 -6.53
CA PHE A 117 -13.87 20.04 -7.43
C PHE A 117 -15.21 20.66 -7.86
N GLU A 118 -15.18 21.94 -8.23
CA GLU A 118 -16.38 22.66 -8.66
C GLU A 118 -17.04 21.96 -9.85
N ASP A 119 -18.35 21.71 -9.75
CA ASP A 119 -19.12 21.12 -10.83
C ASP A 119 -19.22 22.11 -12.00
N SER A 120 -18.81 21.66 -13.18
CA SER A 120 -19.12 22.38 -14.41
C SER A 120 -20.54 22.05 -14.88
N LYS A 121 -21.24 23.08 -15.35
CA LYS A 121 -22.55 22.93 -16.02
C LYS A 121 -22.42 22.26 -17.39
N ASP A 122 -21.23 22.24 -17.99
CA ASP A 122 -20.95 21.49 -19.22
C ASP A 122 -20.60 20.02 -18.89
N PRO A 123 -21.40 19.03 -19.34
CA PRO A 123 -21.11 17.63 -19.12
C PRO A 123 -19.75 17.16 -19.66
N LYS A 124 -19.22 17.78 -20.73
CA LYS A 124 -17.89 17.43 -21.28
C LYS A 124 -16.78 17.92 -20.36
N GLU A 125 -16.86 19.17 -19.93
CA GLU A 125 -15.92 19.74 -18.96
C GLU A 125 -15.96 18.97 -17.63
N GLN A 126 -17.15 18.63 -17.14
CA GLN A 126 -17.29 17.85 -15.91
C GLN A 126 -16.61 16.48 -15.99
N LYS A 127 -16.69 15.80 -17.14
CA LYS A 127 -15.97 14.54 -17.37
C LYS A 127 -14.45 14.74 -17.41
N LEU A 128 -13.97 15.85 -17.97
CA LEU A 128 -12.53 16.17 -18.02
C LEU A 128 -11.99 16.51 -16.64
N LEU A 129 -12.72 17.31 -15.84
CA LEU A 129 -12.38 17.63 -14.46
C LEU A 129 -12.28 16.35 -13.61
N LYS A 130 -13.28 15.46 -13.70
CA LYS A 130 -13.25 14.13 -13.07
C LYS A 130 -12.01 13.31 -13.42
N ARG A 131 -11.50 13.43 -14.65
CA ARG A 131 -10.30 12.69 -15.09
C ARG A 131 -9.01 13.34 -14.58
N ARG A 132 -8.94 14.67 -14.56
CA ARG A 132 -7.76 15.43 -14.09
C ARG A 132 -7.51 15.26 -12.59
N HIS A 133 -8.54 14.93 -11.82
CA HIS A 133 -8.46 14.74 -10.36
C HIS A 133 -8.32 13.27 -9.93
N ARG A 134 -7.89 12.38 -10.84
CA ARG A 134 -7.64 10.97 -10.54
C ARG A 134 -6.15 10.70 -10.41
N ARG A 135 -5.80 9.92 -9.39
CA ARG A 135 -4.51 9.21 -9.36
C ARG A 135 -4.53 8.16 -10.45
N VAL A 136 -3.69 8.32 -11.47
CA VAL A 136 -3.54 7.35 -12.55
C VAL A 136 -2.15 6.75 -12.47
N THR A 137 -2.10 5.42 -12.38
CA THR A 137 -0.87 4.64 -12.43
C THR A 137 -0.93 3.61 -13.55
N PHE A 138 0.23 3.31 -14.13
CA PHE A 138 0.41 2.23 -15.08
C PHE A 138 1.37 1.21 -14.47
N LEU A 139 0.91 -0.03 -14.35
CA LEU A 139 1.64 -1.12 -13.71
C LEU A 139 1.91 -2.21 -14.74
N VAL A 140 3.13 -2.76 -14.69
CA VAL A 140 3.59 -3.87 -15.53
C VAL A 140 4.26 -4.90 -14.64
N ASN A 141 3.83 -6.14 -14.79
CA ASN A 141 4.40 -7.30 -14.11
C ASN A 141 5.21 -8.11 -15.11
N ILE A 142 6.48 -8.37 -14.77
CA ILE A 142 7.42 -9.11 -15.60
C ILE A 142 7.55 -10.52 -15.06
N TRP A 143 7.14 -11.48 -15.88
CA TRP A 143 7.21 -12.90 -15.58
C TRP A 143 8.31 -13.52 -16.45
N LEU A 144 9.26 -14.22 -15.81
CA LEU A 144 10.31 -14.94 -16.50
C LEU A 144 10.01 -16.43 -16.46
N ASN A 145 10.16 -17.10 -17.60
CA ASN A 145 9.93 -18.55 -17.76
C ASN A 145 8.52 -19.03 -17.33
N TYR A 146 7.55 -18.11 -17.28
CA TYR A 146 6.18 -18.38 -16.88
C TYR A 146 5.25 -17.39 -17.59
N THR A 147 4.08 -17.88 -18.00
CA THR A 147 2.97 -17.04 -18.49
C THR A 147 1.81 -17.26 -17.54
N PRO A 148 1.24 -16.19 -16.95
CA PRO A 148 0.09 -16.33 -16.08
C PRO A 148 -1.07 -17.05 -16.76
N PHE A 149 -1.78 -17.85 -15.98
CA PHE A 149 -2.84 -18.71 -16.46
C PHE A 149 -3.97 -17.88 -17.05
N ASN A 150 -4.55 -18.35 -18.16
CA ASN A 150 -5.60 -17.66 -18.93
C ASN A 150 -5.26 -16.22 -19.37
N VAL A 151 -3.98 -15.83 -19.39
CA VAL A 151 -3.57 -14.55 -19.97
C VAL A 151 -3.20 -14.76 -21.43
N GLU A 152 -3.94 -14.06 -22.30
CA GLU A 152 -3.67 -14.03 -23.74
C GLU A 152 -2.87 -12.79 -24.14
N PRO A 153 -2.06 -12.86 -25.21
CA PRO A 153 -1.43 -11.68 -25.78
C PRO A 153 -2.44 -10.58 -26.08
N PHE A 154 -2.05 -9.33 -25.78
CA PHE A 154 -2.90 -8.19 -26.11
C PHE A 154 -3.08 -8.09 -27.63
N PRO A 155 -4.32 -7.96 -28.15
CA PRO A 155 -4.55 -8.01 -29.60
C PRO A 155 -3.82 -6.90 -30.36
N ASP A 156 -3.08 -7.27 -31.41
CA ASP A 156 -2.32 -6.35 -32.27
C ASP A 156 -3.19 -5.20 -32.82
N THR A 157 -4.44 -5.52 -33.17
CA THR A 157 -5.44 -4.56 -33.68
C THR A 157 -5.84 -3.48 -32.68
N MET A 158 -5.48 -3.63 -31.40
CA MET A 158 -5.77 -2.67 -30.34
C MET A 158 -4.53 -1.90 -29.85
N VAL A 159 -3.32 -2.27 -30.28
CA VAL A 159 -2.07 -1.61 -29.83
C VAL A 159 -2.08 -0.12 -30.18
N ASP A 160 -2.55 0.23 -31.38
CA ASP A 160 -2.70 1.62 -31.83
C ASP A 160 -3.76 2.41 -31.05
N LYS A 161 -4.67 1.73 -30.35
CA LYS A 161 -5.67 2.39 -29.48
C LYS A 161 -5.11 2.73 -28.11
N LEU A 162 -4.09 1.99 -27.64
CA LEU A 162 -3.39 2.28 -26.38
C LEU A 162 -2.46 3.49 -26.51
N SER A 163 -1.83 3.63 -27.67
CA SER A 163 -0.94 4.74 -27.97
C SER A 163 -1.75 5.85 -28.65
N GLY A 164 -2.09 6.93 -27.94
CA GLY A 164 -2.98 7.99 -28.44
C GLY A 164 -2.75 8.36 -29.92
N LEU A 165 -3.85 8.63 -30.64
CA LEU A 165 -3.96 8.64 -32.11
C LEU A 165 -3.02 9.60 -32.88
N LYS A 166 -2.30 10.48 -32.19
CA LYS A 166 -1.44 11.50 -32.82
C LYS A 166 0.00 11.35 -32.36
N VAL A 167 0.77 10.56 -33.11
CA VAL A 167 2.22 10.37 -32.90
C VAL A 167 2.96 11.71 -32.81
N SER A 168 2.55 12.71 -33.60
CA SER A 168 3.11 14.05 -33.62
C SER A 168 2.86 14.88 -32.35
N GLU A 169 1.87 14.52 -31.54
CA GLU A 169 1.52 15.20 -30.28
C GLU A 169 1.97 14.39 -29.05
N ARG A 170 2.59 13.22 -29.25
CA ARG A 170 3.14 12.40 -28.16
C ARG A 170 4.34 13.13 -27.57
N LYS A 171 4.16 13.73 -26.40
CA LYS A 171 5.29 13.98 -25.51
C LYS A 171 5.68 12.64 -24.90
N SER A 172 6.92 12.21 -25.12
CA SER A 172 7.46 11.05 -24.42
C SER A 172 7.33 11.29 -22.91
N LEU A 173 6.99 10.24 -22.16
CA LEU A 173 7.18 10.29 -20.71
C LEU A 173 8.67 10.40 -20.47
N GLU A 174 9.08 11.49 -19.81
CA GLU A 174 10.44 11.63 -19.33
C GLU A 174 10.54 10.88 -18.01
N PHE A 175 11.28 9.78 -18.03
CA PHE A 175 11.60 9.04 -16.83
C PHE A 175 12.69 9.78 -16.07
N GLN A 176 12.48 9.90 -14.77
CA GLN A 176 13.51 10.43 -13.90
C GLN A 176 14.71 9.47 -13.85
N PRO A 177 15.96 9.96 -13.95
CA PRO A 177 17.13 9.13 -13.80
C PRO A 177 17.10 8.36 -12.47
N GLU A 178 17.70 7.17 -12.45
CA GLU A 178 17.86 6.42 -11.21
C GLU A 178 18.57 7.26 -10.16
N GLY A 179 18.02 7.29 -8.94
CA GLY A 179 18.57 8.06 -7.82
C GLY A 179 18.30 9.57 -7.86
N SER A 180 17.62 10.12 -8.88
CA SER A 180 17.30 11.56 -8.92
C SER A 180 16.17 11.95 -7.97
N VAL A 181 15.34 10.99 -7.53
CA VAL A 181 14.28 11.22 -6.55
C VAL A 181 14.88 11.22 -5.14
N PRO A 182 14.72 12.30 -4.35
CA PRO A 182 15.15 12.33 -2.97
C PRO A 182 14.58 11.15 -2.18
N THR A 183 15.44 10.42 -1.49
CA THR A 183 15.06 9.28 -0.65
C THR A 183 15.57 9.52 0.76
N THR A 184 14.65 9.61 1.71
CA THR A 184 14.97 9.65 3.14
C THR A 184 14.96 8.23 3.68
N SER A 185 16.01 7.81 4.38
CA SER A 185 16.09 6.48 4.99
C SER A 185 15.97 6.60 6.50
N ILE A 186 15.02 5.85 7.08
CA ILE A 186 14.75 5.86 8.51
C ILE A 186 14.66 4.47 9.09
N SER A 187 14.99 4.35 10.37
CA SER A 187 14.62 3.23 11.22
C SER A 187 13.55 3.67 12.20
N THR A 188 12.52 2.84 12.41
CA THR A 188 11.43 3.18 13.32
C THR A 188 11.08 1.99 14.21
N ASN A 189 10.68 2.28 15.45
CA ASN A 189 9.96 1.35 16.33
C ASN A 189 8.68 2.03 16.84
N ARG A 190 8.04 1.52 17.89
CA ARG A 190 6.80 2.13 18.43
C ARG A 190 6.98 3.49 19.11
N THR A 191 8.21 3.84 19.47
CA THR A 191 8.52 5.00 20.33
C THR A 191 9.50 5.98 19.72
N LYS A 192 10.32 5.53 18.77
CA LYS A 192 11.45 6.30 18.23
C LYS A 192 11.54 6.16 16.72
N VAL A 193 12.01 7.22 16.11
CA VAL A 193 12.38 7.31 14.69
C VAL A 193 13.83 7.78 14.63
N MET A 194 14.63 7.15 13.79
CA MET A 194 16.03 7.50 13.57
C MET A 194 16.27 7.74 12.09
N ASP A 195 16.88 8.88 11.76
CA ASP A 195 17.45 9.11 10.44
C ASP A 195 18.70 8.24 10.29
N LEU A 196 18.71 7.38 9.27
CA LEU A 196 19.82 6.45 9.03
C LEU A 196 21.01 7.13 8.35
N LYS A 197 20.81 8.26 7.68
CA LYS A 197 21.89 9.01 7.03
C LYS A 197 22.71 9.77 8.06
N ASP A 198 22.03 10.44 8.99
CA ASP A 198 22.67 11.30 9.99
C ASP A 198 22.82 10.63 11.36
N ASN A 199 22.35 9.38 11.50
CA ASN A 199 22.30 8.61 12.75
C ASN A 199 21.71 9.42 13.91
N LYS A 200 20.65 10.17 13.62
CA LYS A 200 20.04 11.12 14.54
C LYS A 200 18.61 10.69 14.86
N THR A 201 18.24 10.77 16.14
CA THR A 201 16.83 10.61 16.54
C THR A 201 16.01 11.79 16.00
N ILE A 202 14.92 11.46 15.32
CA ILE A 202 13.89 12.41 14.91
C ILE A 202 12.87 12.48 16.05
N GLU A 203 12.58 13.69 16.53
CA GLU A 203 11.55 13.94 17.54
C GLU A 203 10.17 13.80 16.93
N GLU A 204 9.78 12.57 16.62
CA GLU A 204 8.49 12.22 16.07
C GLU A 204 7.99 10.93 16.74
N LYS A 205 6.70 10.91 17.09
CA LYS A 205 6.05 9.70 17.59
C LYS A 205 5.39 8.95 16.44
N PRO A 206 5.79 7.70 16.14
CA PRO A 206 5.16 6.90 15.10
C PRO A 206 3.67 6.70 15.37
N THR A 207 2.87 6.87 14.32
CA THR A 207 1.43 6.63 14.36
C THR A 207 1.16 5.20 13.94
N GLU A 208 0.33 4.52 14.70
CA GLU A 208 -0.07 3.15 14.41
C GLU A 208 -1.26 3.11 13.45
N PHE A 209 -1.15 2.24 12.47
CA PHE A 209 -2.17 1.97 11.49
C PHE A 209 -2.52 0.49 11.45
N THR A 210 -3.75 0.20 11.04
CA THR A 210 -4.19 -1.15 10.74
C THR A 210 -5.03 -1.11 9.47
N TRP A 211 -4.66 -1.92 8.49
CA TRP A 211 -5.39 -2.04 7.23
C TRP A 211 -5.84 -3.49 7.02
N PRO A 212 -7.00 -3.71 6.37
CA PRO A 212 -7.35 -5.01 5.86
C PRO A 212 -6.38 -5.43 4.74
N MET A 213 -6.19 -6.73 4.58
CA MET A 213 -5.42 -7.33 3.48
C MET A 213 -6.36 -8.07 2.52
N GLY A 214 -6.14 -7.92 1.22
CA GLY A 214 -6.91 -8.62 0.19
C GLY A 214 -8.38 -8.21 0.10
N ASP A 215 -9.22 -9.15 -0.36
CA ASP A 215 -10.67 -8.99 -0.49
C ASP A 215 -11.35 -8.94 0.88
N CYS A 216 -12.40 -8.12 0.99
CA CYS A 216 -13.00 -7.58 2.22
C CYS A 216 -13.46 -8.59 3.30
N ASP A 217 -13.33 -9.89 3.10
CA ASP A 217 -13.84 -10.95 3.97
C ASP A 217 -12.77 -11.77 4.72
N SER A 218 -11.48 -11.64 4.36
CA SER A 218 -10.39 -12.50 4.86
C SER A 218 -10.11 -12.37 6.37
N GLN A 219 -10.64 -11.34 7.05
CA GLN A 219 -10.24 -10.90 8.40
C GLN A 219 -8.72 -10.66 8.57
N GLU A 220 -7.94 -10.75 7.49
CA GLU A 220 -6.50 -10.57 7.48
C GLU A 220 -6.18 -9.09 7.59
N ARG A 221 -5.17 -8.77 8.41
CA ARG A 221 -4.80 -7.38 8.70
C ARG A 221 -3.31 -7.22 8.76
N ILE A 222 -2.88 -6.04 8.34
CA ILE A 222 -1.52 -5.56 8.52
C ILE A 222 -1.51 -4.38 9.48
N ARG A 223 -0.60 -4.42 10.44
CA ARG A 223 -0.38 -3.37 11.43
C ARG A 223 1.03 -2.80 11.24
N MET A 224 1.12 -1.48 11.19
CA MET A 224 2.40 -0.78 11.06
C MET A 224 2.43 0.45 11.96
N SER A 225 3.57 0.75 12.57
CA SER A 225 3.87 2.07 13.12
C SER A 225 4.67 2.86 12.09
N LEU A 226 4.18 4.06 11.74
CA LEU A 226 4.73 4.90 10.68
C LEU A 226 4.96 6.34 11.18
N PRO A 227 6.12 6.95 10.90
CA PRO A 227 6.35 8.37 11.15
C PRO A 227 5.72 9.22 10.04
N LEU A 228 4.48 9.67 10.27
CA LEU A 228 3.69 10.43 9.31
C LEU A 228 4.30 11.77 8.92
N GLU A 229 4.87 12.52 9.84
CA GLU A 229 5.48 13.82 9.55
C GLU A 229 6.68 13.65 8.63
N THR A 230 7.58 12.73 8.97
CA THR A 230 8.69 12.33 8.10
C THR A 230 8.18 11.88 6.73
N ILE A 231 7.16 11.02 6.69
CA ILE A 231 6.63 10.52 5.42
C ILE A 231 6.01 11.63 4.56
N ARG A 232 5.16 12.46 5.15
CA ARG A 232 4.44 13.54 4.47
C ARG A 232 5.36 14.69 4.06
N SER A 233 6.49 14.89 4.74
CA SER A 233 7.49 15.89 4.35
C SER A 233 8.02 15.67 2.91
N GLN A 234 7.98 14.43 2.42
CA GLN A 234 8.41 14.06 1.08
C GLN A 234 7.32 14.23 0.01
N ALA A 235 6.05 14.43 0.39
CA ALA A 235 4.92 14.44 -0.53
C ALA A 235 5.04 15.51 -1.64
N ASN A 236 5.34 16.76 -1.26
CA ASN A 236 5.40 17.89 -2.18
C ASN A 236 6.51 17.77 -3.23
N ARG A 237 7.51 16.92 -3.00
CA ARG A 237 8.64 16.70 -3.90
C ARG A 237 8.52 15.38 -4.67
N GLY A 238 7.44 14.62 -4.47
CA GLY A 238 7.35 13.26 -4.99
C GLY A 238 8.45 12.35 -4.44
N GLY A 239 8.96 12.64 -3.25
CA GLY A 239 10.09 11.93 -2.67
C GLY A 239 9.77 10.49 -2.27
N ASN A 240 10.79 9.80 -1.81
CA ASN A 240 10.70 8.45 -1.28
C ASN A 240 11.09 8.44 0.20
N VAL A 241 10.57 7.46 0.92
CA VAL A 241 10.97 7.15 2.29
C VAL A 241 11.25 5.66 2.36
N ARG A 242 12.48 5.29 2.66
CA ARG A 242 12.86 3.91 2.99
C ARG A 242 12.72 3.73 4.50
N ILE A 243 11.99 2.72 4.92
CA ILE A 243 11.65 2.45 6.32
C ILE A 243 12.22 1.09 6.71
N HIS A 244 12.95 1.07 7.81
CA HIS A 244 13.45 -0.12 8.46
C HIS A 244 12.69 -0.28 9.78
N TRP A 245 11.87 -1.31 9.91
CA TRP A 245 11.13 -1.57 11.16
C TRP A 245 12.00 -2.41 12.10
N ASP A 246 12.10 -2.00 13.35
CA ASP A 246 12.76 -2.80 14.38
C ASP A 246 11.89 -4.02 14.72
N THR A 247 12.47 -5.22 14.62
CA THR A 247 11.81 -6.51 14.80
C THR A 247 11.88 -7.05 16.24
N ASN A 248 12.48 -6.30 17.16
CA ASN A 248 12.49 -6.64 18.60
C ASN A 248 11.07 -6.59 19.22
N ALA A 249 10.91 -7.08 20.45
CA ALA A 249 9.65 -7.36 21.16
C ALA A 249 8.53 -6.28 21.12
N ASP A 250 8.87 -5.03 20.78
CA ASP A 250 7.92 -3.96 20.43
C ASP A 250 7.65 -3.89 18.93
N SER A 251 7.37 -5.04 18.30
CA SER A 251 7.25 -5.11 16.85
C SER A 251 6.27 -4.06 16.33
N CYS A 252 6.78 -3.23 15.42
CA CYS A 252 6.13 -2.11 14.79
C CYS A 252 5.62 -2.45 13.38
N PHE A 253 5.73 -3.73 13.00
CA PHE A 253 5.18 -4.31 11.79
C PHE A 253 4.67 -5.71 12.12
N SER A 254 3.41 -6.01 11.83
CA SER A 254 2.89 -7.37 11.99
C SER A 254 1.76 -7.67 11.02
N LEU A 255 1.66 -8.94 10.61
CA LEU A 255 0.55 -9.47 9.85
C LEU A 255 -0.27 -10.37 10.77
N HIS A 256 -1.61 -10.30 10.70
CA HIS A 256 -2.53 -11.10 11.52
C HIS A 256 -3.55 -11.84 10.66
N LYS A 257 -3.66 -13.16 10.86
CA LYS A 257 -4.76 -14.00 10.35
C LYS A 257 -5.85 -14.10 11.43
N GLY A 258 -7.12 -13.81 11.09
CA GLY A 258 -8.27 -14.01 11.99
C GLY A 258 -8.68 -12.80 12.86
N PRO A 259 -9.76 -12.95 13.66
CA PRO A 259 -10.27 -11.87 14.50
C PRO A 259 -9.28 -11.49 15.60
N LEU A 260 -9.14 -10.19 15.89
CA LEU A 260 -8.36 -9.71 17.03
C LEU A 260 -8.89 -10.39 18.30
N GLU A 261 -8.02 -11.07 19.06
CA GLU A 261 -8.37 -11.44 20.42
C GLU A 261 -8.80 -10.16 21.14
N ALA A 262 -10.08 -10.09 21.53
CA ALA A 262 -10.55 -9.03 22.39
C ALA A 262 -9.61 -9.01 23.60
N LYS A 263 -8.97 -7.85 23.86
CA LYS A 263 -8.22 -7.63 25.10
C LYS A 263 -9.05 -8.23 26.23
N LYS A 264 -8.58 -9.33 26.83
CA LYS A 264 -9.16 -9.84 28.07
C LYS A 264 -9.16 -8.64 29.01
N ARG A 265 -10.34 -8.09 29.31
CA ARG A 265 -10.49 -7.19 30.45
C ARG A 265 -9.87 -7.94 31.62
N SER A 266 -8.88 -7.33 32.26
CA SER A 266 -8.37 -7.85 33.52
C SER A 266 -9.56 -8.02 34.46
N GLN A 267 -9.59 -9.11 35.22
CA GLN A 267 -10.57 -9.35 36.29
C GLN A 267 -10.61 -8.23 37.37
N GLU A 268 -9.72 -7.25 37.29
CA GLU A 268 -9.72 -6.05 38.14
C GLU A 268 -10.78 -5.02 37.70
N ASP A 269 -11.11 -4.93 36.40
CA ASP A 269 -12.09 -3.96 35.90
C ASP A 269 -13.55 -4.37 36.19
N GLU A 270 -13.83 -5.67 36.37
CA GLU A 270 -15.18 -6.14 36.76
C GLU A 270 -15.48 -5.90 38.25
N ASN A 271 -14.45 -5.95 39.12
CA ASN A 271 -14.64 -5.69 40.56
C ASN A 271 -14.81 -4.20 40.88
N ALA A 272 -14.29 -3.31 40.03
CA ALA A 272 -14.51 -1.87 40.17
C ALA A 272 -15.98 -1.49 39.90
N ASP A 273 -16.63 -2.09 38.90
CA ASP A 273 -18.02 -1.75 38.52
C ASP A 273 -19.08 -2.32 39.49
N GLU A 274 -18.80 -3.43 40.20
CA GLU A 274 -19.68 -3.91 41.27
C GLU A 274 -19.61 -3.04 42.54
N SER A 275 -18.44 -2.46 42.86
CA SER A 275 -18.27 -1.62 44.04
C SER A 275 -19.06 -0.29 43.94
N VAL A 276 -19.14 0.27 42.72
CA VAL A 276 -19.89 1.51 42.45
C VAL A 276 -21.40 1.27 42.45
N LYS A 277 -21.86 0.06 42.05
CA LYS A 277 -23.29 -0.30 42.10
C LYS A 277 -23.79 -0.57 43.52
N ARG A 278 -22.93 -1.01 44.44
CA ARG A 278 -23.31 -1.20 45.86
C ARG A 278 -23.35 0.09 46.67
N SER A 279 -22.58 1.13 46.31
CA SER A 279 -22.60 2.40 47.05
C SER A 279 -23.78 3.32 46.72
N ARG A 280 -24.60 3.01 45.70
CA ARG A 280 -25.77 3.79 45.30
C ARG A 280 -27.11 3.24 45.81
N LYS A 281 -27.08 2.19 46.64
CA LYS A 281 -28.27 1.58 47.27
C LYS A 281 -28.26 1.66 48.81
N SER A 282 -27.45 2.55 49.38
CA SER A 282 -27.49 2.93 50.80
C SER A 282 -28.12 4.30 50.96
#